data_AF-A0A436FEA2-F1
#
_entry.id   AF-A0A436FEA2-F1
#
_cell.length_a   1.000
_cell.length_b   1.000
_cell.length_c   1.000
_cell.angle_alpha   90.00
_cell.angle_beta   90.00
_cell.angle_gamma   90.00
#
_symmetry.space_group_name_H-M   'P 1'
#
loop_
_entity.id
_entity.type
_entity.pdbx_description
1 polymer ?
#
loop_
_entity_poly.entity_id
_entity_poly.type
_entity_poly.pdbx_seq_one_letter_code
_entity_poly.pdbx_strand_id
1 'polypeptide(L)'
;LVPHEPGRLILSVIGFRDHMVRLERKEGLPRIVVHDRTSGEEHLLSLDEEAFSLGLSGSYEYDTEIMRFSYSSMTTPAQVFDYNMRTRERVLLKTQEVPSGHDADHYVTRRLMAPASDGELVPISLLHHRDTPLDGSAPCLLYGYGSYGITVPAAFNTNWFSLVDRGFVFAIAHVRGGKDKGYGWYDDGKRENKMNTFTDFIAVARHLVTERYTAHDRIVAQGGSAGGMLMGAVANMAPDCFGGIVAEVPFVDVLTTMLDATLPLTPPEWPEWGNPIASADDYRTIAAYSPYDNVVDHDYPPILALAGLTDPRVTYWEPAKWVARLRDRKSGDNPVLFKINMDSGHAGASGRFSRLEEIAYTYSFALKVMGKAQPTGEIDR
;
A
#
# COMPACT_ATOMS: atom_id res chain seq x y z
N LEU A 1 -26.92 -16.71 10.19
CA LEU A 1 -26.95 -15.40 10.89
C LEU A 1 -26.54 -14.28 9.93
N VAL A 2 -25.40 -14.37 9.24
CA VAL A 2 -25.00 -13.40 8.20
C VAL A 2 -24.86 -14.12 6.84
N PRO A 3 -25.66 -13.78 5.81
CA PRO A 3 -25.54 -14.39 4.48
C PRO A 3 -24.28 -13.90 3.74
N HIS A 4 -23.83 -14.67 2.75
CA HIS A 4 -22.78 -14.21 1.83
C HIS A 4 -23.28 -12.98 1.04
N GLU A 5 -22.39 -12.00 0.88
CA GLU A 5 -22.63 -10.81 0.06
C GLU A 5 -21.34 -10.52 -0.73
N PRO A 6 -21.39 -10.49 -2.07
CA PRO A 6 -20.24 -10.10 -2.90
C PRO A 6 -19.68 -8.73 -2.48
N GLY A 7 -18.36 -8.56 -2.50
CA GLY A 7 -17.70 -7.31 -2.10
C GLY A 7 -17.58 -7.09 -0.58
N ARG A 8 -18.18 -7.98 0.25
CA ARG A 8 -18.04 -7.95 1.71
C ARG A 8 -17.15 -9.07 2.22
N LEU A 9 -16.09 -8.72 2.92
CA LEU A 9 -15.21 -9.66 3.60
C LEU A 9 -15.37 -9.56 5.12
N ILE A 10 -15.78 -10.64 5.76
CA ILE A 10 -15.75 -10.73 7.23
C ILE A 10 -14.31 -11.05 7.65
N LEU A 11 -13.69 -10.12 8.38
CA LEU A 11 -12.30 -10.20 8.82
C LEU A 11 -12.16 -10.88 10.18
N SER A 12 -13.11 -10.64 11.08
CA SER A 12 -13.13 -11.21 12.43
C SER A 12 -14.54 -11.20 13.00
N VAL A 13 -14.80 -12.13 13.92
CA VAL A 13 -16.06 -12.22 14.68
C VAL A 13 -15.72 -12.47 16.15
N ILE A 14 -16.35 -11.73 17.05
CA ILE A 14 -16.25 -11.88 18.50
C ILE A 14 -17.65 -12.13 19.06
N GLY A 15 -17.79 -13.18 19.88
CA GLY A 15 -19.03 -13.49 20.59
C GLY A 15 -18.99 -12.99 22.03
N PHE A 16 -20.07 -12.35 22.46
CA PHE A 16 -20.39 -12.00 23.84
C PHE A 16 -21.68 -12.73 24.23
N ARG A 17 -22.04 -12.71 25.52
CA ARG A 17 -23.28 -13.37 26.01
C ARG A 17 -24.51 -12.94 25.20
N ASP A 18 -24.70 -11.63 25.07
CA ASP A 18 -25.89 -11.04 24.44
C ASP A 18 -25.62 -10.38 23.08
N HIS A 19 -24.35 -10.29 22.65
CA HIS A 19 -23.96 -9.63 21.41
C HIS A 19 -23.03 -10.50 20.54
N MET A 20 -23.03 -10.26 19.23
CA MET A 20 -22.01 -10.73 18.30
C MET A 20 -21.47 -9.52 17.55
N VAL A 21 -20.16 -9.33 17.57
CA VAL A 21 -19.48 -8.25 16.87
C VAL A 21 -18.74 -8.85 15.68
N ARG A 22 -18.82 -8.19 14.52
CA ARG A 22 -17.97 -8.50 13.37
C ARG A 22 -17.20 -7.28 12.90
N LEU A 23 -15.93 -7.50 12.59
CA LEU A 23 -15.16 -6.58 11.76
C LEU A 23 -15.27 -7.09 10.33
N GLU A 24 -15.86 -6.28 9.46
CA GLU A 24 -15.98 -6.58 8.04
C GLU A 24 -15.34 -5.47 7.20
N ARG A 25 -15.03 -5.76 5.95
CA ARG A 25 -14.63 -4.77 4.96
C ARG A 25 -15.63 -4.81 3.82
N LYS A 26 -16.10 -3.63 3.40
CA LYS A 26 -17.02 -3.49 2.27
C LYS A 26 -16.67 -2.24 1.49
N GLU A 27 -16.47 -2.43 0.19
CA GLU A 27 -15.98 -1.38 -0.72
C GLU A 27 -14.72 -0.70 -0.15
N GLY A 28 -13.66 -1.44 0.17
CA GLY A 28 -12.39 -0.88 0.68
C GLY A 28 -12.40 -0.42 2.14
N LEU A 29 -13.57 -0.17 2.75
CA LEU A 29 -13.66 0.40 4.10
C LEU A 29 -13.95 -0.65 5.17
N PRO A 30 -13.16 -0.71 6.26
CA PRO A 30 -13.48 -1.54 7.40
C PRO A 30 -14.70 -0.98 8.16
N ARG A 31 -15.52 -1.87 8.74
CA ARG A 31 -16.73 -1.54 9.48
C ARG A 31 -16.86 -2.49 10.66
N ILE A 32 -17.23 -1.97 11.81
CA ILE A 32 -17.64 -2.80 12.95
C ILE A 32 -19.16 -2.85 12.98
N VAL A 33 -19.71 -4.06 12.91
CA VAL A 33 -21.14 -4.30 13.04
C VAL A 33 -21.40 -5.07 14.33
N VAL A 34 -22.30 -4.52 15.15
CA VAL A 34 -22.75 -5.13 16.40
C VAL A 34 -24.14 -5.71 16.17
N HIS A 35 -24.31 -6.98 16.46
CA HIS A 35 -25.57 -7.72 16.38
C HIS A 35 -26.03 -8.11 17.79
N ASP A 36 -27.21 -7.65 18.18
CA ASP A 36 -27.86 -8.07 19.43
C ASP A 36 -28.49 -9.46 19.22
N ARG A 37 -28.11 -10.43 20.05
CA ARG A 37 -28.50 -11.84 19.89
C ARG A 37 -29.93 -12.13 20.34
N THR A 38 -30.54 -11.23 21.11
CA THR A 38 -31.88 -11.40 21.68
C THR A 38 -32.94 -10.83 20.75
N SER A 39 -32.73 -9.60 20.28
CA SER A 39 -33.62 -8.88 19.37
C SER A 39 -33.33 -9.15 17.89
N GLY A 40 -32.09 -9.51 17.55
CA GLY A 40 -31.62 -9.64 16.17
C GLY A 40 -31.26 -8.30 15.50
N GLU A 41 -31.35 -7.17 16.22
CA GLU A 41 -31.00 -5.85 15.70
C GLU A 41 -29.49 -5.76 15.38
N GLU A 42 -29.15 -5.08 14.29
CA GLU A 42 -27.77 -4.74 13.96
C GLU A 42 -27.57 -3.23 13.87
N HIS A 43 -26.41 -2.75 14.32
CA HIS A 43 -25.99 -1.38 14.09
C HIS A 43 -24.50 -1.29 13.75
N LEU A 44 -24.16 -0.22 13.02
CA LEU A 44 -22.79 0.11 12.63
C LEU A 44 -22.19 1.10 13.63
N LEU A 45 -20.93 0.87 13.97
CA LEU A 45 -20.12 1.89 14.63
C LEU A 45 -19.82 3.02 13.61
N SER A 46 -20.27 4.24 13.91
CA SER A 46 -20.14 5.40 13.01
C SER A 46 -18.84 6.18 13.28
N LEU A 47 -18.17 6.60 12.21
CA LEU A 47 -16.91 7.35 12.22
C LEU A 47 -17.00 8.43 11.14
N ASP A 48 -16.36 9.58 11.38
CA ASP A 48 -16.57 10.78 10.56
C ASP A 48 -15.64 10.86 9.33
N GLU A 49 -14.46 10.24 9.41
CA GLU A 49 -13.45 10.33 8.35
C GLU A 49 -13.75 9.41 7.14
N GLU A 50 -13.38 9.83 5.95
CA GLU A 50 -13.68 9.09 4.70
C GLU A 50 -12.82 7.82 4.51
N ALA A 51 -11.63 7.78 5.10
CA ALA A 51 -10.70 6.65 5.05
C ALA A 51 -10.02 6.47 6.40
N PHE A 52 -10.09 5.25 6.93
CA PHE A 52 -9.59 4.92 8.26
C PHE A 52 -9.25 3.43 8.39
N SER A 53 -8.60 3.09 9.49
CA SER A 53 -8.32 1.73 9.91
C SER A 53 -9.05 1.40 11.21
N LEU A 54 -9.55 0.17 11.30
CA LEU A 54 -10.20 -0.38 12.49
C LEU A 54 -9.58 -1.72 12.86
N GLY A 55 -9.42 -1.92 14.16
CA GLY A 55 -9.07 -3.20 14.75
C GLY A 55 -10.05 -3.55 15.87
N LEU A 56 -10.41 -4.83 15.97
CA LEU A 56 -11.07 -5.34 17.17
C LEU A 56 -10.02 -5.84 18.15
N SER A 57 -10.15 -5.44 19.40
CA SER A 57 -9.44 -6.09 20.49
C SER A 57 -10.33 -7.21 21.01
N GLY A 58 -9.73 -8.35 21.38
CA GLY A 58 -10.47 -9.40 22.07
C GLY A 58 -11.05 -8.89 23.41
N SER A 59 -12.03 -9.61 23.94
CA SER A 59 -12.53 -9.41 25.31
C SER A 59 -12.08 -10.55 26.20
N TYR A 60 -11.62 -10.25 27.41
CA TYR A 60 -11.36 -11.26 28.44
C TYR A 60 -12.61 -11.58 29.27
N GLU A 61 -13.66 -10.74 29.20
CA GLU A 61 -14.95 -10.96 29.83
C GLU A 61 -16.00 -11.30 28.76
N TYR A 62 -16.73 -12.39 28.94
CA TYR A 62 -17.76 -12.84 28.01
C TYR A 62 -19.12 -12.21 28.32
N ASP A 63 -19.40 -12.01 29.60
CA ASP A 63 -20.65 -11.42 30.11
C ASP A 63 -20.48 -9.91 30.29
N THR A 64 -20.31 -9.19 29.18
CA THR A 64 -20.11 -7.74 29.16
C THR A 64 -20.85 -7.08 28.00
N GLU A 65 -21.26 -5.83 28.21
CA GLU A 65 -21.76 -4.95 27.17
C GLU A 65 -20.65 -4.13 26.50
N ILE A 66 -19.40 -4.24 26.97
CA ILE A 66 -18.29 -3.40 26.51
C ILE A 66 -17.42 -4.15 25.50
N MET A 67 -17.33 -3.60 24.30
CA MET A 67 -16.39 -4.01 23.26
C MET A 67 -15.23 -3.01 23.20
N ARG A 68 -13.99 -3.51 23.05
CA ARG A 68 -12.82 -2.67 22.80
C ARG A 68 -12.41 -2.70 21.33
N PHE A 69 -12.16 -1.53 20.77
CA PHE A 69 -11.67 -1.39 19.40
C PHE A 69 -10.57 -0.34 19.29
N SER A 70 -9.72 -0.47 18.27
CA SER A 70 -8.75 0.54 17.89
C SER A 70 -9.20 1.26 16.63
N TYR A 71 -8.91 2.55 16.57
CA TYR A 71 -9.21 3.43 15.46
C TYR A 71 -7.99 4.29 15.14
N SER A 72 -7.74 4.51 13.86
CA SER A 72 -6.81 5.54 13.39
C SER A 72 -7.19 5.91 11.97
N SER A 73 -6.77 7.08 11.53
CA SER A 73 -6.85 7.45 10.12
C SER A 73 -5.50 7.98 9.66
N MET A 74 -5.42 8.41 8.41
CA MET A 74 -4.21 9.06 7.91
C MET A 74 -3.94 10.42 8.60
N THR A 75 -4.93 11.04 9.25
CA THR A 75 -4.81 12.29 10.02
C THR A 75 -4.88 12.07 11.53
N THR A 76 -5.56 11.01 12.01
CA THR A 76 -5.85 10.80 13.43
C THR A 76 -4.93 9.74 14.03
N PRO A 77 -4.08 10.06 15.03
CA PRO A 77 -3.22 9.11 15.72
C PRO A 77 -3.98 7.89 16.27
N ALA A 78 -3.28 6.78 16.48
CA ALA A 78 -3.93 5.56 16.95
C ALA A 78 -4.63 5.76 18.30
N GLN A 79 -5.93 5.50 18.32
CA GLN A 79 -6.80 5.60 19.48
C GLN A 79 -7.35 4.23 19.87
N VAL A 80 -7.58 4.04 21.17
CA VAL A 80 -8.25 2.86 21.74
C VAL A 80 -9.50 3.33 22.46
N PHE A 81 -10.62 2.68 22.16
CA PHE A 81 -11.92 3.01 22.73
C PHE A 81 -12.57 1.79 23.36
N ASP A 82 -13.27 2.00 24.46
CA ASP A 82 -14.35 1.13 24.90
C ASP A 82 -15.66 1.62 24.29
N TYR A 83 -16.48 0.68 23.83
CA TYR A 83 -17.79 0.91 23.22
C TYR A 83 -18.84 0.09 23.95
N ASN A 84 -19.83 0.75 24.53
CA ASN A 84 -20.99 0.05 25.06
C ASN A 84 -21.90 -0.35 23.90
N MET A 85 -22.01 -1.66 23.66
CA MET A 85 -22.77 -2.26 22.57
C MET A 85 -24.27 -1.99 22.65
N ARG A 86 -24.81 -1.69 23.84
CA ARG A 86 -26.23 -1.38 24.05
C ARG A 86 -26.51 0.13 23.93
N THR A 87 -25.77 0.96 24.67
CA THR A 87 -26.00 2.43 24.70
C THR A 87 -25.35 3.16 23.54
N ARG A 88 -24.40 2.51 22.83
CA ARG A 88 -23.60 3.06 21.72
C ARG A 88 -22.63 4.18 22.15
N GLU A 89 -22.42 4.32 23.45
CA GLU A 89 -21.47 5.29 24.01
C GLU A 89 -20.02 4.82 23.81
N ARG A 90 -19.15 5.78 23.48
CA ARG A 90 -17.71 5.57 23.29
C ARG A 90 -16.93 6.25 24.41
N VAL A 91 -15.99 5.53 25.00
CA VAL A 91 -15.03 6.07 25.98
C VAL A 91 -13.63 5.94 25.39
N LEU A 92 -12.99 7.08 25.12
CA LEU A 92 -11.59 7.12 24.70
C LEU A 92 -10.70 6.73 25.87
N LEU A 93 -9.92 5.66 25.70
CA LEU A 93 -9.00 5.17 26.73
C LEU A 93 -7.57 5.65 26.53
N LYS A 94 -7.14 5.71 25.26
CA LYS A 94 -5.75 6.04 24.92
C LYS A 94 -5.69 6.66 23.54
N THR A 95 -4.87 7.70 23.40
CA THR A 95 -4.41 8.24 22.13
C THR A 95 -2.89 8.05 22.06
N GLN A 96 -2.37 7.65 20.91
CA GLN A 96 -0.94 7.62 20.63
C GLN A 96 -0.38 9.04 20.71
N GLU A 97 0.63 9.22 21.57
CA GLU A 97 1.37 10.48 21.63
C GLU A 97 2.36 10.56 20.46
N VAL A 98 2.40 11.72 19.80
CA VAL A 98 3.35 12.04 18.74
C VAL A 98 4.28 13.14 19.27
N PRO A 99 5.50 12.80 19.72
CA PRO A 99 6.34 13.74 20.48
C PRO A 99 6.78 15.00 19.72
N SER A 100 6.78 14.95 18.38
CA SER A 100 7.09 16.10 17.53
C SER A 100 5.97 17.13 17.44
N GLY A 101 4.83 16.88 18.10
CA GLY A 101 3.59 17.57 17.84
C GLY A 101 2.87 16.96 16.63
N HIS A 102 1.56 16.79 16.75
CA HIS A 102 0.67 16.42 15.67
C HIS A 102 -0.68 17.07 15.92
N ASP A 103 -1.19 17.80 14.93
CA ASP A 103 -2.52 18.37 14.94
C ASP A 103 -3.29 17.83 13.74
N ALA A 104 -4.38 17.09 14.00
CA ALA A 104 -5.18 16.50 12.94
C ALA A 104 -5.83 17.56 12.04
N ASP A 105 -6.12 18.76 12.57
CA ASP A 105 -6.78 19.84 11.84
C ASP A 105 -5.90 20.44 10.73
N HIS A 106 -4.60 20.18 10.76
CA HIS A 106 -3.64 20.55 9.71
C HIS A 106 -3.74 19.69 8.45
N TYR A 107 -4.43 18.55 8.52
CA TYR A 107 -4.41 17.55 7.47
C TYR A 107 -5.81 17.17 7.01
N VAL A 108 -5.88 16.70 5.77
CA VAL A 108 -7.12 16.22 5.16
C VAL A 108 -6.89 14.80 4.67
N THR A 109 -7.78 13.90 5.09
CA THR A 109 -7.91 12.57 4.47
C THR A 109 -9.08 12.56 3.50
N ARG A 110 -8.89 11.93 2.34
CA ARG A 110 -9.95 11.75 1.33
C ARG A 110 -9.98 10.32 0.84
N ARG A 111 -11.15 9.94 0.34
CA ARG A 111 -11.34 8.67 -0.35
C ARG A 111 -11.87 8.89 -1.75
N LEU A 112 -11.10 8.45 -2.75
CA LEU A 112 -11.48 8.51 -4.16
C LEU A 112 -11.68 7.12 -4.75
N MET A 113 -12.23 7.09 -5.97
CA MET A 113 -12.45 5.89 -6.76
C MET A 113 -11.96 6.13 -8.18
N ALA A 114 -10.84 5.52 -8.55
CA ALA A 114 -10.32 5.61 -9.91
C ALA A 114 -11.00 4.56 -10.82
N PRO A 115 -11.52 4.94 -11.99
CA PRO A 115 -12.02 3.98 -12.96
C PRO A 115 -10.84 3.26 -13.64
N ALA A 116 -10.81 1.93 -13.52
CA ALA A 116 -9.95 1.05 -14.30
C ALA A 116 -10.49 0.87 -15.73
N SER A 117 -9.67 0.34 -16.64
CA SER A 117 -10.04 0.19 -18.06
C SER A 117 -11.20 -0.76 -18.32
N ASP A 118 -11.48 -1.68 -17.40
CA ASP A 118 -12.61 -2.62 -17.44
C ASP A 118 -13.85 -2.10 -16.70
N GLY A 119 -13.81 -0.86 -16.20
CA GLY A 119 -14.91 -0.22 -15.48
C GLY A 119 -14.91 -0.46 -13.97
N GLU A 120 -13.99 -1.27 -13.43
CA GLU A 120 -13.87 -1.43 -11.98
C GLU A 120 -13.43 -0.12 -11.32
N LEU A 121 -14.00 0.15 -10.15
CA LEU A 121 -13.60 1.30 -9.33
C LEU A 121 -12.55 0.87 -8.31
N VAL A 122 -11.33 1.37 -8.49
CA VAL A 122 -10.17 1.14 -7.63
C VAL A 122 -10.16 2.19 -6.52
N PRO A 123 -10.29 1.79 -5.23
CA PRO A 123 -10.26 2.74 -4.13
C PRO A 123 -8.89 3.40 -3.97
N ILE A 124 -8.91 4.66 -3.52
CA ILE A 124 -7.70 5.42 -3.16
C ILE A 124 -7.92 6.03 -1.77
N SER A 125 -6.93 5.91 -0.90
CA SER A 125 -6.85 6.70 0.34
C SER A 125 -5.77 7.75 0.20
N LEU A 126 -6.11 9.01 0.49
CA LEU A 126 -5.24 10.16 0.30
C LEU A 126 -5.05 10.93 1.60
N LEU A 127 -3.86 11.49 1.76
CA LEU A 127 -3.49 12.40 2.83
C LEU A 127 -2.75 13.60 2.23
N HIS A 128 -3.13 14.81 2.62
CA HIS A 128 -2.36 16.01 2.31
C HIS A 128 -2.52 17.06 3.41
N HIS A 129 -1.60 18.03 3.46
CA HIS A 129 -1.74 19.20 4.32
C HIS A 129 -2.87 20.09 3.79
N ARG A 130 -3.65 20.70 4.67
CA ARG A 130 -4.83 21.50 4.32
C ARG A 130 -4.50 22.69 3.39
N ASP A 131 -3.28 23.21 3.52
CA ASP A 131 -2.79 24.35 2.74
C ASP A 131 -2.04 23.95 1.46
N THR A 132 -1.90 22.64 1.17
CA THR A 132 -1.28 22.17 -0.08
C THR A 132 -2.17 22.54 -1.28
N PRO A 133 -1.67 23.29 -2.28
CA PRO A 133 -2.44 23.58 -3.49
C PRO A 133 -2.75 22.31 -4.29
N LEU A 134 -4.03 22.07 -4.57
CA LEU A 134 -4.53 20.95 -5.39
C LEU A 134 -4.92 21.44 -6.80
N ASP A 135 -3.97 22.04 -7.50
CA ASP A 135 -4.13 22.60 -8.85
C ASP A 135 -3.34 21.83 -9.92
N GLY A 136 -2.78 20.68 -9.55
CA GLY A 136 -1.86 19.84 -10.34
C GLY A 136 -0.39 20.03 -9.96
N SER A 137 -0.06 21.04 -9.14
CA SER A 137 1.33 21.35 -8.78
C SER A 137 1.88 20.60 -7.56
N ALA A 138 1.06 19.87 -6.80
CA ALA A 138 1.60 19.13 -5.66
C ALA A 138 2.37 17.88 -6.13
N PRO A 139 3.59 17.61 -5.60
CA PRO A 139 4.21 16.30 -5.75
C PRO A 139 3.39 15.23 -5.01
N CYS A 140 3.43 14.00 -5.49
CA CYS A 140 2.68 12.90 -4.91
C CYS A 140 3.60 11.70 -4.66
N LEU A 141 3.50 11.08 -3.48
CA LEU A 141 4.01 9.73 -3.26
C LEU A 141 2.84 8.75 -3.37
N LEU A 142 2.84 7.89 -4.40
CA LEU A 142 1.80 6.90 -4.64
C LEU A 142 2.31 5.51 -4.26
N TYR A 143 1.74 4.92 -3.22
CA TYR A 143 2.10 3.61 -2.69
C TYR A 143 1.16 2.50 -3.18
N GLY A 144 1.71 1.31 -3.49
CA GLY A 144 0.93 0.13 -3.89
C GLY A 144 1.60 -1.21 -3.52
N TYR A 145 0.79 -2.28 -3.43
CA TYR A 145 1.28 -3.63 -3.13
C TYR A 145 0.62 -4.72 -3.99
N GLY A 146 -0.69 -4.94 -3.84
CA GLY A 146 -1.51 -5.70 -4.79
C GLY A 146 -1.21 -7.20 -4.94
N SER A 147 -0.82 -7.90 -3.88
CA SER A 147 -0.56 -9.36 -3.93
C SER A 147 -0.93 -10.06 -2.60
N TYR A 148 -1.11 -11.38 -2.65
CA TYR A 148 -1.42 -12.27 -1.51
C TYR A 148 -2.70 -11.90 -0.73
N GLY A 149 -3.53 -11.03 -1.29
CA GLY A 149 -4.69 -10.47 -0.62
C GLY A 149 -4.35 -9.51 0.52
N ILE A 150 -3.12 -8.97 0.56
CA ILE A 150 -2.73 -7.98 1.57
C ILE A 150 -3.48 -6.66 1.29
N THR A 151 -4.13 -6.14 2.33
CA THR A 151 -4.73 -4.81 2.33
C THR A 151 -3.82 -3.83 3.07
N VAL A 152 -3.56 -2.69 2.45
CA VAL A 152 -2.78 -1.60 3.05
C VAL A 152 -3.75 -0.67 3.78
N PRO A 153 -3.74 -0.61 5.12
CA PRO A 153 -4.73 0.17 5.84
C PRO A 153 -4.49 1.68 5.69
N ALA A 154 -5.57 2.46 5.62
CA ALA A 154 -5.55 3.92 5.77
C ALA A 154 -5.39 4.31 7.26
N ALA A 155 -4.33 3.79 7.88
CA ALA A 155 -4.00 3.99 9.29
C ALA A 155 -3.03 5.16 9.49
N PHE A 156 -2.86 5.60 10.74
CA PHE A 156 -1.90 6.63 11.07
C PHE A 156 -0.46 6.15 10.92
N ASN A 157 0.39 6.97 10.28
CA ASN A 157 1.80 6.67 10.13
C ASN A 157 2.62 7.97 10.18
N THR A 158 3.41 8.11 11.25
CA THR A 158 4.19 9.32 11.51
C THR A 158 5.21 9.66 10.43
N ASN A 159 5.61 8.67 9.60
CA ASN A 159 6.60 8.92 8.56
C ASN A 159 6.05 9.85 7.47
N TRP A 160 4.78 9.69 7.07
CA TRP A 160 4.21 10.39 5.92
C TRP A 160 4.26 11.91 6.05
N PHE A 161 4.18 12.43 7.27
CA PHE A 161 4.22 13.87 7.57
C PHE A 161 5.52 14.54 7.13
N SER A 162 6.65 13.80 7.10
CA SER A 162 7.90 14.34 6.54
C SER A 162 7.75 14.75 5.07
N LEU A 163 6.90 14.09 4.29
CA LEU A 163 6.59 14.49 2.92
C LEU A 163 5.42 15.47 2.87
N VAL A 164 4.33 15.17 3.59
CA VAL A 164 3.08 15.94 3.56
C VAL A 164 3.29 17.38 4.00
N ASP A 165 4.10 17.62 5.03
CA ASP A 165 4.46 18.97 5.51
C ASP A 165 5.29 19.77 4.49
N ARG A 166 5.89 19.08 3.52
CA ARG A 166 6.65 19.68 2.40
C ARG A 166 5.79 19.86 1.14
N GLY A 167 4.47 19.70 1.29
CA GLY A 167 3.47 19.91 0.26
C GLY A 167 3.24 18.69 -0.63
N PHE A 168 3.63 17.48 -0.19
CA PHE A 168 3.26 16.26 -0.90
C PHE A 168 1.81 15.88 -0.63
N VAL A 169 1.19 15.29 -1.64
CA VAL A 169 0.08 14.37 -1.49
C VAL A 169 0.66 12.97 -1.22
N PHE A 170 0.14 12.26 -0.23
CA PHE A 170 0.43 10.84 -0.04
C PHE A 170 -0.81 10.03 -0.39
N ALA A 171 -0.66 9.03 -1.27
CA ALA A 171 -1.76 8.24 -1.79
C ALA A 171 -1.47 6.74 -1.65
N ILE A 172 -2.50 5.96 -1.30
CA ILE A 172 -2.48 4.49 -1.31
C ILE A 172 -3.43 4.02 -2.39
N ALA A 173 -2.92 3.28 -3.37
CA ALA A 173 -3.72 2.61 -4.39
C ALA A 173 -4.12 1.22 -3.90
N HIS A 174 -5.42 1.00 -3.69
CA HIS A 174 -5.97 -0.28 -3.23
C HIS A 174 -6.27 -1.22 -4.41
N VAL A 175 -5.23 -1.47 -5.21
CA VAL A 175 -5.29 -2.23 -6.48
C VAL A 175 -5.71 -3.70 -6.29
N ARG A 176 -6.21 -4.34 -7.35
CA ARG A 176 -6.48 -5.78 -7.35
C ARG A 176 -5.26 -6.61 -6.99
N GLY A 177 -5.51 -7.78 -6.40
CA GLY A 177 -4.53 -8.63 -5.74
C GLY A 177 -4.42 -8.36 -4.23
N GLY A 178 -4.98 -7.25 -3.74
CA GLY A 178 -5.36 -7.05 -2.33
C GLY A 178 -6.75 -7.62 -2.02
N LYS A 179 -7.24 -7.45 -0.78
CA LYS A 179 -8.60 -7.88 -0.34
C LYS A 179 -9.50 -6.71 0.02
N ASP A 180 -9.22 -5.54 -0.53
CA ASP A 180 -9.90 -4.29 -0.21
C ASP A 180 -11.38 -4.33 -0.56
N LYS A 181 -11.75 -4.92 -1.71
CA LYS A 181 -13.13 -5.22 -2.10
C LYS A 181 -13.50 -6.70 -1.92
N GLY A 182 -12.87 -7.35 -0.94
CA GLY A 182 -13.09 -8.75 -0.58
C GLY A 182 -12.27 -9.76 -1.38
N TYR A 183 -12.62 -11.05 -1.27
CA TYR A 183 -11.78 -12.13 -1.81
C TYR A 183 -11.73 -12.16 -3.35
N GLY A 184 -12.83 -11.81 -4.02
CA GLY A 184 -12.85 -11.66 -5.48
C GLY A 184 -11.83 -10.64 -5.99
N TRP A 185 -11.63 -9.53 -5.26
CA TRP A 185 -10.62 -8.51 -5.58
C TRP A 185 -9.19 -9.06 -5.59
N TYR A 186 -8.93 -10.10 -4.79
CA TYR A 186 -7.64 -10.79 -4.77
C TYR A 186 -7.52 -11.79 -5.93
N ASP A 187 -8.56 -12.58 -6.18
CA ASP A 187 -8.59 -13.52 -7.31
C ASP A 187 -8.48 -12.80 -8.67
N ASP A 188 -9.04 -11.59 -8.78
CA ASP A 188 -8.98 -10.73 -9.95
C ASP A 188 -7.64 -9.98 -10.10
N GLY A 189 -6.64 -10.24 -9.25
CA GLY A 189 -5.30 -9.65 -9.33
C GLY A 189 -4.17 -10.64 -9.04
N LYS A 190 -4.39 -11.92 -9.35
CA LYS A 190 -3.39 -12.99 -9.25
C LYS A 190 -3.44 -13.90 -10.48
N ARG A 191 -2.40 -14.73 -10.67
CA ARG A 191 -2.27 -15.66 -11.82
C ARG A 191 -2.59 -15.01 -13.17
N GLU A 192 -3.53 -15.56 -13.95
CA GLU A 192 -3.94 -15.04 -15.26
C GLU A 192 -4.44 -13.59 -15.22
N ASN A 193 -4.98 -13.16 -14.08
CA ASN A 193 -5.51 -11.81 -13.87
C ASN A 193 -4.45 -10.85 -13.32
N LYS A 194 -3.18 -11.26 -13.19
CA LYS A 194 -2.17 -10.45 -12.49
C LYS A 194 -1.93 -9.07 -13.13
N MET A 195 -2.17 -8.96 -14.44
CA MET A 195 -2.06 -7.70 -15.17
C MET A 195 -2.91 -6.58 -14.54
N ASN A 196 -4.06 -6.93 -13.96
CA ASN A 196 -4.97 -5.99 -13.32
C ASN A 196 -4.32 -5.21 -12.17
N THR A 197 -3.41 -5.82 -11.41
CA THR A 197 -2.66 -5.11 -10.36
C THR A 197 -1.89 -3.90 -10.93
N PHE A 198 -1.28 -4.06 -12.10
CA PHE A 198 -0.44 -3.03 -12.71
C PHE A 198 -1.29 -1.96 -13.41
N THR A 199 -2.32 -2.38 -14.16
CA THR A 199 -3.22 -1.46 -14.87
C THR A 199 -4.07 -0.64 -13.91
N ASP A 200 -4.51 -1.21 -12.79
CA ASP A 200 -5.19 -0.48 -11.71
C ASP A 200 -4.30 0.62 -11.13
N PHE A 201 -3.01 0.32 -10.88
CA PHE A 201 -2.07 1.30 -10.33
C PHE A 201 -1.84 2.48 -11.30
N ILE A 202 -1.70 2.19 -12.60
CA ILE A 202 -1.58 3.21 -13.64
C ILE A 202 -2.88 4.03 -13.76
N ALA A 203 -4.05 3.38 -13.64
CA ALA A 203 -5.34 4.06 -13.63
C ALA A 203 -5.46 5.02 -12.44
N VAL A 204 -5.03 4.61 -11.25
CA VAL A 204 -4.96 5.49 -10.07
C VAL A 204 -4.04 6.68 -10.32
N ALA A 205 -2.83 6.47 -10.85
CA ALA A 205 -1.92 7.57 -11.17
C ALA A 205 -2.56 8.60 -12.13
N ARG A 206 -3.17 8.14 -13.22
CA ARG A 206 -3.88 8.99 -14.19
C ARG A 206 -5.09 9.71 -13.58
N HIS A 207 -5.81 9.04 -12.69
CA HIS A 207 -6.96 9.63 -12.03
C HIS A 207 -6.55 10.77 -11.09
N LEU A 208 -5.47 10.59 -10.31
CA LEU A 208 -4.93 11.66 -9.45
C LEU A 208 -4.50 12.90 -10.24
N VAL A 209 -3.95 12.72 -11.45
CA VAL A 209 -3.61 13.82 -12.36
C VAL A 209 -4.88 14.50 -12.89
N THR A 210 -5.87 13.70 -13.31
CA THR A 210 -7.17 14.21 -13.83
C THR A 210 -7.90 15.04 -12.78
N GLU A 211 -7.92 14.59 -11.53
CA GLU A 211 -8.51 15.28 -10.38
C GLU A 211 -7.64 16.42 -9.83
N ARG A 212 -6.51 16.73 -10.50
CA ARG A 212 -5.59 17.83 -10.17
C ARG A 212 -4.91 17.73 -8.80
N TYR A 213 -4.84 16.54 -8.20
CA TYR A 213 -4.01 16.33 -7.01
C TYR A 213 -2.52 16.43 -7.31
N THR A 214 -2.11 16.13 -8.55
CA THR A 214 -0.70 16.10 -8.97
C THR A 214 -0.57 16.16 -10.50
N ALA A 215 0.63 15.95 -11.03
CA ALA A 215 0.93 15.78 -12.45
C ALA A 215 1.82 14.54 -12.64
N HIS A 216 1.85 13.95 -13.84
CA HIS A 216 2.55 12.69 -14.11
C HIS A 216 4.04 12.74 -13.73
N ASP A 217 4.74 13.79 -14.15
CA ASP A 217 6.14 14.08 -13.81
C ASP A 217 6.37 14.44 -12.34
N ARG A 218 5.30 14.43 -11.52
CA ARG A 218 5.31 14.76 -10.09
C ARG A 218 4.85 13.60 -9.20
N ILE A 219 4.63 12.41 -9.77
CA ILE A 219 4.32 11.20 -9.00
C ILE A 219 5.59 10.39 -8.78
N VAL A 220 5.93 10.14 -7.51
CA VAL A 220 6.90 9.12 -7.11
C VAL A 220 6.12 7.85 -6.73
N ALA A 221 6.24 6.80 -7.53
CA ALA A 221 5.65 5.50 -7.22
C ALA A 221 6.51 4.75 -6.21
N GLN A 222 5.89 4.10 -5.23
CA GLN A 222 6.59 3.30 -4.23
C GLN A 222 5.91 1.93 -4.01
N GLY A 223 6.72 0.88 -3.92
CA GLY A 223 6.27 -0.44 -3.52
C GLY A 223 7.44 -1.34 -3.10
N GLY A 224 7.17 -2.27 -2.20
CA GLY A 224 8.18 -3.19 -1.68
C GLY A 224 7.80 -4.68 -1.83
N SER A 225 8.79 -5.57 -1.93
CA SER A 225 8.58 -7.02 -2.11
C SER A 225 7.79 -7.31 -3.41
N ALA A 226 6.63 -7.96 -3.32
CA ALA A 226 5.69 -8.07 -4.45
C ALA A 226 5.14 -6.69 -4.92
N GLY A 227 5.08 -5.68 -4.06
CA GLY A 227 4.86 -4.29 -4.47
C GLY A 227 6.04 -3.72 -5.26
N GLY A 228 7.26 -4.24 -5.08
CA GLY A 228 8.42 -3.90 -5.90
C GLY A 228 8.35 -4.51 -7.31
N MET A 229 7.70 -5.67 -7.46
CA MET A 229 7.32 -6.20 -8.78
C MET A 229 6.39 -5.23 -9.50
N LEU A 230 5.37 -4.73 -8.79
CA LEU A 230 4.45 -3.71 -9.31
C LEU A 230 5.23 -2.49 -9.81
N MET A 231 6.20 -1.98 -9.04
CA MET A 231 7.07 -0.88 -9.47
C MET A 231 7.83 -1.20 -10.76
N GLY A 232 8.44 -2.38 -10.85
CA GLY A 232 9.18 -2.79 -12.05
C GLY A 232 8.29 -2.94 -13.28
N ALA A 233 7.07 -3.46 -13.11
CA ALA A 233 6.12 -3.64 -14.20
C ALA A 233 5.63 -2.29 -14.73
N VAL A 234 5.22 -1.36 -13.86
CA VAL A 234 4.72 -0.04 -14.29
C VAL A 234 5.82 0.85 -14.86
N ALA A 235 7.08 0.66 -14.44
CA ALA A 235 8.23 1.29 -15.07
C ALA A 235 8.35 0.93 -16.57
N ASN A 236 8.02 -0.32 -16.94
CA ASN A 236 8.03 -0.75 -18.34
C ASN A 236 6.74 -0.34 -19.08
N MET A 237 5.58 -0.45 -18.43
CA MET A 237 4.27 -0.27 -19.07
C MET A 237 3.88 1.19 -19.29
N ALA A 238 4.26 2.08 -18.37
CA ALA A 238 3.85 3.48 -18.39
C ALA A 238 4.86 4.39 -17.65
N PRO A 239 6.15 4.42 -18.05
CA PRO A 239 7.15 5.24 -17.38
C PRO A 239 6.81 6.73 -17.39
N ASP A 240 6.16 7.22 -18.46
CA ASP A 240 5.72 8.61 -18.59
C ASP A 240 4.64 9.00 -17.57
N CYS A 241 4.05 8.04 -16.84
CA CYS A 241 3.07 8.33 -15.80
C CYS A 241 3.70 8.74 -14.46
N PHE A 242 5.04 8.64 -14.32
CA PHE A 242 5.75 8.81 -13.05
C PHE A 242 6.98 9.69 -13.21
N GLY A 243 7.21 10.60 -12.26
CA GLY A 243 8.43 11.40 -12.15
C GLY A 243 9.54 10.73 -11.33
N GLY A 244 9.26 9.58 -10.71
CA GLY A 244 10.25 8.77 -10.00
C GLY A 244 9.66 7.44 -9.53
N ILE A 245 10.51 6.44 -9.29
CA ILE A 245 10.10 5.12 -8.81
C ILE A 245 11.03 4.65 -7.69
N VAL A 246 10.45 4.15 -6.61
CA VAL A 246 11.16 3.51 -5.50
C VAL A 246 10.70 2.06 -5.38
N ALA A 247 11.62 1.14 -5.62
CA ALA A 247 11.37 -0.30 -5.56
C ALA A 247 12.18 -0.92 -4.40
N GLU A 248 11.48 -1.32 -3.33
CA GLU A 248 12.09 -1.84 -2.10
C GLU A 248 12.11 -3.38 -2.11
N VAL A 249 13.29 -4.00 -1.94
CA VAL A 249 13.49 -5.46 -2.02
C VAL A 249 12.65 -6.11 -3.15
N PRO A 250 12.77 -5.65 -4.41
CA PRO A 250 11.71 -5.84 -5.39
C PRO A 250 11.81 -7.19 -6.10
N PHE A 251 10.70 -7.93 -6.17
CA PHE A 251 10.57 -9.20 -6.92
C PHE A 251 10.48 -8.91 -8.43
N VAL A 252 11.60 -8.85 -9.14
CA VAL A 252 11.67 -8.28 -10.51
C VAL A 252 12.16 -9.26 -11.56
N ASP A 253 12.73 -10.40 -11.16
CA ASP A 253 13.17 -11.48 -12.06
C ASP A 253 12.16 -12.64 -12.02
N VAL A 254 10.88 -12.28 -12.14
CA VAL A 254 9.73 -13.16 -11.86
C VAL A 254 9.79 -14.45 -12.68
N LEU A 255 10.04 -14.36 -13.99
CA LEU A 255 10.01 -15.53 -14.86
C LEU A 255 11.14 -16.51 -14.53
N THR A 256 12.38 -16.02 -14.46
CA THR A 256 13.54 -16.84 -14.12
C THR A 256 13.38 -17.49 -12.75
N THR A 257 12.94 -16.72 -11.75
CA THR A 257 12.76 -17.21 -10.38
C THR A 257 11.67 -18.27 -10.30
N MET A 258 10.54 -18.07 -10.99
CA MET A 258 9.43 -19.02 -11.00
C MET A 258 9.71 -20.31 -11.80
N LEU A 259 10.73 -20.29 -12.66
CA LEU A 259 11.25 -21.47 -13.38
C LEU A 259 12.24 -22.31 -12.56
N ASP A 260 12.70 -21.82 -11.41
CA ASP A 260 13.64 -22.54 -10.55
C ASP A 260 12.97 -23.08 -9.28
N ALA A 261 12.59 -24.36 -9.32
CA ALA A 261 11.97 -25.04 -8.18
C ALA A 261 12.93 -25.32 -7.01
N THR A 262 14.23 -25.05 -7.15
CA THR A 262 15.21 -25.22 -6.06
C THR A 262 15.23 -24.04 -5.09
N LEU A 263 14.67 -22.88 -5.49
CA LEU A 263 14.53 -21.72 -4.63
C LEU A 263 13.39 -21.96 -3.61
N PRO A 264 13.59 -21.60 -2.32
CA PRO A 264 12.73 -22.03 -1.22
C PRO A 264 11.29 -21.51 -1.30
N LEU A 265 11.07 -20.33 -1.91
CA LEU A 265 9.74 -19.75 -2.05
C LEU A 265 9.06 -20.03 -3.38
N THR A 266 9.78 -20.49 -4.41
CA THR A 266 9.19 -20.67 -5.74
C THR A 266 8.02 -21.66 -5.76
N PRO A 267 8.17 -22.92 -5.28
CA PRO A 267 7.04 -23.84 -5.28
C PRO A 267 5.83 -23.37 -4.43
N PRO A 268 6.03 -22.82 -3.22
CA PRO A 268 4.95 -22.21 -2.44
C PRO A 268 4.25 -21.01 -3.10
N GLU A 269 4.91 -20.31 -4.02
CA GLU A 269 4.37 -19.11 -4.67
C GLU A 269 3.65 -19.36 -6.00
N TRP A 270 3.76 -20.55 -6.60
CA TRP A 270 3.00 -20.89 -7.82
C TRP A 270 1.48 -20.68 -7.70
N PRO A 271 0.80 -20.88 -6.55
CA PRO A 271 -0.62 -20.54 -6.40
C PRO A 271 -0.94 -19.04 -6.55
N GLU A 272 0.04 -18.16 -6.34
CA GLU A 272 -0.09 -16.70 -6.50
C GLU A 272 0.16 -16.29 -7.97
N TRP A 273 1.26 -16.75 -8.56
CA TRP A 273 1.76 -16.26 -9.85
C TRP A 273 1.44 -17.15 -11.04
N GLY A 274 1.29 -18.45 -10.81
CA GLY A 274 1.31 -19.51 -11.82
C GLY A 274 2.58 -20.36 -11.79
N ASN A 275 2.54 -21.54 -12.39
CA ASN A 275 3.66 -22.47 -12.50
C ASN A 275 4.17 -22.54 -13.96
N PRO A 276 5.21 -21.77 -14.32
CA PRO A 276 5.72 -21.72 -15.70
C PRO A 276 6.49 -22.97 -16.12
N ILE A 277 6.84 -23.87 -15.19
CA ILE A 277 7.45 -25.17 -15.49
C ILE A 277 6.37 -26.14 -16.02
N ALA A 278 5.20 -26.11 -15.40
CA ALA A 278 4.12 -27.05 -15.70
C ALA A 278 3.13 -26.54 -16.77
N SER A 279 3.05 -25.22 -16.99
CA SER A 279 2.05 -24.59 -17.85
C SER A 279 2.66 -23.56 -18.79
N ALA A 280 2.48 -23.76 -20.09
CA ALA A 280 2.90 -22.79 -21.11
C ALA A 280 2.07 -21.49 -21.08
N ASP A 281 0.81 -21.55 -20.60
CA ASP A 281 -0.02 -20.37 -20.39
C ASP A 281 0.48 -19.54 -19.20
N ASP A 282 0.86 -20.20 -18.10
CA ASP A 282 1.44 -19.52 -16.93
C ASP A 282 2.79 -18.91 -17.31
N TYR A 283 3.62 -19.61 -18.11
CA TYR A 283 4.84 -19.05 -18.67
C TYR A 283 4.57 -17.76 -19.46
N ARG A 284 3.65 -17.80 -20.43
CA ARG A 284 3.32 -16.62 -21.25
C ARG A 284 2.79 -15.47 -20.41
N THR A 285 1.93 -15.77 -19.43
CA THR A 285 1.36 -14.78 -18.52
C THR A 285 2.46 -14.10 -17.71
N ILE A 286 3.32 -14.88 -17.05
CA ILE A 286 4.43 -14.34 -16.24
C ILE A 286 5.42 -13.56 -17.11
N ALA A 287 5.79 -14.10 -18.28
CA ALA A 287 6.69 -13.43 -19.21
C ALA A 287 6.16 -12.08 -19.69
N ALA A 288 4.85 -11.92 -19.83
CA ALA A 288 4.23 -10.68 -20.31
C ALA A 288 4.34 -9.51 -19.32
N TYR A 289 4.54 -9.77 -18.02
CA TYR A 289 4.67 -8.71 -17.02
C TYR A 289 5.98 -8.73 -16.24
N SER A 290 6.80 -9.78 -16.35
CA SER A 290 8.05 -9.88 -15.59
C SER A 290 8.94 -8.66 -15.82
N PRO A 291 9.28 -7.88 -14.77
CA PRO A 291 9.96 -6.61 -14.95
C PRO A 291 11.31 -6.71 -15.66
N TYR A 292 12.14 -7.69 -15.30
CA TYR A 292 13.47 -7.90 -15.89
C TYR A 292 13.41 -8.30 -17.38
N ASP A 293 12.43 -9.10 -17.77
CA ASP A 293 12.28 -9.59 -19.13
C ASP A 293 11.67 -8.55 -20.09
N ASN A 294 10.99 -7.54 -19.54
CA ASN A 294 10.32 -6.49 -20.32
C ASN A 294 11.06 -5.14 -20.28
N VAL A 295 12.32 -5.11 -19.81
CA VAL A 295 13.16 -3.91 -19.97
C VAL A 295 13.50 -3.72 -21.44
N VAL A 296 13.12 -2.58 -21.99
CA VAL A 296 13.32 -2.21 -23.40
C VAL A 296 14.06 -0.87 -23.52
N ASP A 297 14.37 -0.46 -24.75
CA ASP A 297 14.91 0.87 -25.00
C ASP A 297 13.82 1.94 -24.79
N HIS A 298 13.87 2.60 -23.64
CA HIS A 298 12.92 3.65 -23.24
C HIS A 298 13.59 4.65 -22.27
N ASP A 299 13.02 5.84 -22.16
CA ASP A 299 13.38 6.83 -21.15
C ASP A 299 12.63 6.53 -19.85
N TYR A 300 13.28 5.78 -18.97
CA TYR A 300 12.74 5.46 -17.66
C TYR A 300 12.85 6.67 -16.72
N PRO A 301 11.91 6.89 -15.80
CA PRO A 301 12.05 7.92 -14.77
C PRO A 301 13.24 7.59 -13.83
N PRO A 302 13.67 8.54 -13.00
CA PRO A 302 14.61 8.24 -11.91
C PRO A 302 14.12 7.04 -11.08
N ILE A 303 14.97 6.02 -10.93
CA ILE A 303 14.64 4.80 -10.19
C ILE A 303 15.59 4.64 -9.01
N LEU A 304 15.05 4.33 -7.83
CA LEU A 304 15.79 3.86 -6.66
C LEU A 304 15.39 2.42 -6.35
N ALA A 305 16.31 1.48 -6.55
CA ALA A 305 16.16 0.09 -6.11
C ALA A 305 16.92 -0.14 -4.79
N LEU A 306 16.21 -0.66 -3.79
CA LEU A 306 16.76 -1.04 -2.49
C LEU A 306 16.76 -2.56 -2.35
N ALA A 307 17.82 -3.15 -1.81
CA ALA A 307 17.92 -4.60 -1.60
C ALA A 307 18.67 -4.95 -0.31
N GLY A 308 18.50 -6.18 0.17
CA GLY A 308 19.30 -6.75 1.25
C GLY A 308 20.10 -7.95 0.75
N LEU A 309 21.38 -8.06 1.10
CA LEU A 309 22.24 -9.16 0.67
C LEU A 309 21.75 -10.52 1.19
N THR A 310 21.24 -10.55 2.42
CA THR A 310 20.81 -11.78 3.11
C THR A 310 19.29 -11.94 3.09
N ASP A 311 18.60 -11.30 2.14
CA ASP A 311 17.15 -11.39 2.01
C ASP A 311 16.72 -12.82 1.66
N PRO A 312 15.95 -13.51 2.54
CA PRO A 312 15.55 -14.89 2.33
C PRO A 312 14.28 -15.02 1.48
N ARG A 313 13.64 -13.90 1.10
CA ARG A 313 12.36 -13.90 0.36
C ARG A 313 12.54 -13.46 -1.08
N VAL A 314 13.19 -12.31 -1.29
CA VAL A 314 13.53 -11.80 -2.63
C VAL A 314 15.03 -11.82 -2.74
N THR A 315 15.53 -12.55 -3.73
CA THR A 315 16.95 -12.83 -3.80
C THR A 315 17.71 -11.58 -4.27
N TYR A 316 18.85 -11.26 -3.64
CA TYR A 316 19.55 -9.97 -3.88
C TYR A 316 19.94 -9.74 -5.34
N TRP A 317 20.10 -10.83 -6.11
CA TRP A 317 20.49 -10.75 -7.51
C TRP A 317 19.36 -10.27 -8.41
N GLU A 318 18.09 -10.38 -8.02
CA GLU A 318 16.96 -9.90 -8.84
C GLU A 318 17.04 -8.39 -9.06
N PRO A 319 17.06 -7.53 -8.02
CA PRO A 319 17.23 -6.09 -8.22
C PRO A 319 18.59 -5.75 -8.82
N ALA A 320 19.66 -6.51 -8.53
CA ALA A 320 20.98 -6.26 -9.14
C ALA A 320 20.96 -6.48 -10.66
N LYS A 321 20.37 -7.59 -11.13
CA LYS A 321 20.16 -7.90 -12.57
C LYS A 321 19.29 -6.84 -13.23
N TRP A 322 18.18 -6.48 -12.61
CA TRP A 322 17.23 -5.50 -13.13
C TRP A 322 17.85 -4.12 -13.29
N VAL A 323 18.55 -3.62 -12.27
CA VAL A 323 19.26 -2.33 -12.38
C VAL A 323 20.35 -2.36 -13.45
N ALA A 324 21.12 -3.45 -13.55
CA ALA A 324 22.13 -3.58 -14.59
C ALA A 324 21.51 -3.50 -16.00
N ARG A 325 20.39 -4.21 -16.22
CA ARG A 325 19.67 -4.20 -17.51
C ARG A 325 19.03 -2.85 -17.82
N LEU A 326 18.44 -2.17 -16.83
CA LEU A 326 17.92 -0.80 -17.01
C LEU A 326 19.01 0.17 -17.44
N ARG A 327 20.19 0.13 -16.80
CA ARG A 327 21.31 1.01 -17.16
C ARG A 327 21.89 0.72 -18.53
N ASP A 328 21.88 -0.54 -18.96
CA ASP A 328 22.33 -0.98 -20.30
C ASP A 328 21.36 -0.53 -21.41
N ARG A 329 20.05 -0.54 -21.13
CA ARG A 329 19.02 -0.39 -22.18
C ARG A 329 18.33 0.95 -22.22
N LYS A 330 18.28 1.73 -21.14
CA LYS A 330 17.57 3.01 -21.12
C LYS A 330 18.15 4.00 -22.16
N SER A 331 17.30 4.77 -22.82
CA SER A 331 17.70 5.82 -23.78
C SER A 331 17.90 7.20 -23.15
N GLY A 332 17.34 7.47 -21.97
CA GLY A 332 17.44 8.77 -21.29
C GLY A 332 18.54 8.85 -20.24
N ASP A 333 18.78 10.04 -19.67
CA ASP A 333 19.86 10.30 -18.71
C ASP A 333 19.45 10.17 -17.23
N ASN A 334 18.19 9.81 -16.99
CA ASN A 334 17.67 9.65 -15.63
C ASN A 334 18.48 8.61 -14.83
N PRO A 335 18.76 8.88 -13.54
CA PRO A 335 19.58 8.00 -12.72
C PRO A 335 18.79 6.74 -12.32
N VAL A 336 19.45 5.59 -12.43
CA VAL A 336 18.99 4.31 -11.85
C VAL A 336 19.94 3.96 -10.72
N LEU A 337 19.51 4.17 -9.48
CA LEU A 337 20.29 3.97 -8.26
C LEU A 337 20.03 2.57 -7.70
N PHE A 338 21.10 1.94 -7.19
CA PHE A 338 21.02 0.66 -6.48
C PHE A 338 21.71 0.81 -5.14
N LYS A 339 20.97 0.61 -4.06
CA LYS A 339 21.52 0.54 -2.71
C LYS A 339 21.21 -0.82 -2.13
N ILE A 340 22.27 -1.57 -1.84
CA ILE A 340 22.19 -2.87 -1.19
C ILE A 340 22.68 -2.72 0.25
N ASN A 341 21.87 -3.18 1.20
CA ASN A 341 22.30 -3.36 2.57
C ASN A 341 23.09 -4.67 2.65
N MET A 342 24.37 -4.58 3.01
CA MET A 342 25.28 -5.73 3.06
C MET A 342 25.07 -6.58 4.31
N ASP A 343 24.39 -6.04 5.34
CA ASP A 343 24.27 -6.66 6.66
C ASP A 343 22.83 -7.08 7.01
N SER A 344 21.86 -6.86 6.12
CA SER A 344 20.44 -7.16 6.39
C SER A 344 19.72 -7.87 5.25
N GLY A 345 18.58 -8.48 5.59
CA GLY A 345 17.67 -9.15 4.65
C GLY A 345 16.39 -8.36 4.38
N HIS A 346 15.27 -9.06 4.19
CA HIS A 346 14.03 -8.48 3.63
C HIS A 346 13.39 -7.34 4.42
N ALA A 347 13.55 -7.34 5.74
CA ALA A 347 12.93 -6.33 6.61
C ALA A 347 13.86 -5.14 6.90
N GLY A 348 14.98 -5.05 6.19
CA GLY A 348 16.04 -4.09 6.49
C GLY A 348 16.81 -4.45 7.76
N ALA A 349 17.68 -3.55 8.20
CA ALA A 349 18.44 -3.73 9.43
C ALA A 349 17.52 -3.74 10.67
N SER A 350 17.83 -4.60 11.65
CA SER A 350 17.04 -4.67 12.89
C SER A 350 17.25 -3.41 13.74
N GLY A 351 16.19 -2.99 14.43
CA GLY A 351 16.21 -1.82 15.30
C GLY A 351 15.37 -0.65 14.77
N ARG A 352 14.79 0.11 15.71
CA ARG A 352 13.87 1.22 15.39
C ARG A 352 14.54 2.31 14.53
N PHE A 353 15.81 2.62 14.78
CA PHE A 353 16.50 3.72 14.10
C PHE A 353 16.90 3.36 12.66
N SER A 354 17.39 2.14 12.42
CA SER A 354 17.78 1.69 11.08
C SER A 354 16.62 1.77 10.08
N ARG A 355 15.40 1.42 10.53
CA ARG A 355 14.18 1.60 9.72
C ARG A 355 13.92 3.07 9.36
N LEU A 356 14.16 3.99 10.29
CA LEU A 356 13.99 5.42 10.03
C LEU A 356 15.03 5.95 9.05
N GLU A 357 16.26 5.43 9.07
CA GLU A 357 17.29 5.76 8.08
C GLU A 357 16.93 5.30 6.67
N GLU A 358 16.36 4.10 6.52
CA GLU A 358 15.86 3.60 5.23
C GLU A 358 14.72 4.48 4.69
N ILE A 359 13.74 4.82 5.54
CA ILE A 359 12.65 5.73 5.19
C ILE A 359 13.20 7.11 4.80
N ALA A 360 14.13 7.66 5.58
CA ALA A 360 14.76 8.95 5.29
C ALA A 360 15.50 8.93 3.95
N TYR A 361 16.14 7.81 3.59
CA TYR A 361 16.80 7.66 2.30
C TYR A 361 15.80 7.65 1.14
N THR A 362 14.72 6.86 1.26
CA THR A 362 13.62 6.81 0.28
C THR A 362 12.97 8.19 0.11
N TYR A 363 12.70 8.91 1.19
CA TYR A 363 12.08 10.23 1.14
C TYR A 363 13.03 11.30 0.66
N SER A 364 14.33 11.21 0.96
CA SER A 364 15.33 12.11 0.40
C SER A 364 15.42 11.97 -1.12
N PHE A 365 15.32 10.74 -1.64
CA PHE A 365 15.20 10.51 -3.08
C PHE A 365 13.94 11.17 -3.65
N ALA A 366 12.76 10.90 -3.07
CA ALA A 366 11.49 11.49 -3.51
C ALA A 366 11.54 13.04 -3.50
N LEU A 367 12.04 13.63 -2.42
CA LEU A 367 12.24 15.08 -2.30
C LEU A 367 13.22 15.60 -3.34
N LYS A 368 14.32 14.89 -3.61
CA LYS A 368 15.33 15.30 -4.59
C LYS A 368 14.77 15.31 -6.01
N VAL A 369 14.10 14.25 -6.44
CA VAL A 369 13.52 14.14 -7.79
C VAL A 369 12.37 15.12 -8.00
N MET A 370 11.65 15.48 -6.94
CA MET A 370 10.57 16.47 -6.97
C MET A 370 11.03 17.92 -6.72
N GLY A 371 12.34 18.18 -6.61
CA GLY A 371 12.87 19.53 -6.39
C GLY A 371 12.56 20.13 -5.02
N LYS A 372 12.29 19.30 -4.01
CA LYS A 372 11.91 19.66 -2.63
C LYS A 372 13.00 19.35 -1.59
N ALA A 373 14.23 19.04 -2.03
CA ALA A 373 15.34 18.69 -1.13
C ALA A 373 15.98 19.88 -0.39
N GLN A 374 15.69 21.12 -0.78
CA GLN A 374 16.17 22.30 -0.04
C GLN A 374 15.33 22.47 1.23
N PRO A 375 15.94 22.71 2.41
CA PRO A 375 15.19 23.02 3.61
C PRO A 375 14.37 24.30 3.39
N THR A 376 13.06 24.19 3.59
CA THR A 376 12.17 25.34 3.66
C THR A 376 12.43 26.07 4.99
N GLY A 377 13.30 27.08 4.97
CA GLY A 377 13.50 28.00 6.09
C GLY A 377 14.31 27.45 7.26
N GLU A 378 14.91 28.36 8.03
CA GLU A 378 15.65 28.06 9.26
C GLU A 378 14.76 27.25 10.22
N ILE A 379 15.22 26.05 10.56
CA ILE A 379 14.77 25.38 11.78
C ILE A 379 15.42 26.16 12.91
N ASP A 380 14.71 27.18 13.41
CA ASP A 380 15.12 27.90 14.62
C ASP A 380 15.22 26.86 15.75
N ARG A 381 16.43 26.71 16.29
CA ARG A 381 16.78 25.69 17.29
C ARG A 381 16.40 26.10 18.70
#